data_AF-A0A949F594-F1
#
_entry.id   AF-A0A949F594-F1
#
_cell.length_a   1.000
_cell.length_b   1.000
_cell.length_c   1.000
_cell.angle_alpha   90.00
_cell.angle_beta   90.00
_cell.angle_gamma   90.00
#
_symmetry.space_group_name_H-M   'P 1'
#
loop_
_entity.id
_entity.type
_entity.pdbx_description
1 polymer ?
#
loop_
_entity_poly.entity_id
_entity_poly.type
_entity_poly.pdbx_seq_one_letter_code
_entity_poly.pdbx_strand_id
1 'polypeptide(L)'
;MGFSFIEIEEQKSRLIFLLFLFLMLFYFIVAWLLIIPFNLVFFSRISGVFLPTLKQMLIAFILAVIAGAAHWSISVNGVVARALASIGARPVDEKDIFHVKFKNIVEEASVAAGGRRVEPWVIPVSALNAFALSDFSGRAVIGVTEGLLAKLNRSQLEAVIGHEFGHILSGDSIMTTITSSLFGIYSSLMDGIRRIFESGRHTRFSRSRGGGGVYIFLVLVYLILAVTKFMSKLLNMFISRQREYRADAIAVRLTRNPLALAEALHLISRGWRGAYLSSEHLASIFIVNPVHNNLDESESFFSDIFSTHPPIKKRIAIAVDMAHINVKNMEDELKQKSVPAERMSSTIQEVEQPEEDRWFAVDSQGQWQGPFAFGQMAAMPWITAETWVHKEFDSKVQYAWQNDDIRGLLQGNGAQHGRYSCPRCNFALKDVLYEGVPLWHCSGCAGNLVERSKIMRILTRRQQGFSAEVEQMGKVIKTTVKHSQISTKAGGSFGSAQLFNCPLCRRPMRRQFYNFDYLVEIDLCLYCDIIWFDKNELEVLQFLYEQHDELK
;
A
#
# COMPACT_ATOMS: atom_id res chain seq x y z
N MET A 1 3.74 3.78 -37.68
CA MET A 1 2.72 4.73 -38.16
C MET A 1 2.32 5.60 -37.00
N GLY A 2 2.55 6.91 -37.09
CA GLY A 2 2.11 7.84 -36.07
C GLY A 2 0.63 8.11 -36.25
N PHE A 3 -0.21 7.48 -35.44
CA PHE A 3 -1.61 7.89 -35.34
C PHE A 3 -1.68 9.34 -34.90
N SER A 4 -2.52 10.14 -35.55
CA SER A 4 -2.78 11.50 -35.07
C SER A 4 -3.51 11.44 -33.72
N PHE A 5 -3.33 12.46 -32.88
CA PHE A 5 -4.04 12.56 -31.59
C PHE A 5 -5.56 12.40 -31.76
N ILE A 6 -6.11 12.89 -32.87
CA ILE A 6 -7.52 12.84 -33.25
C ILE A 6 -7.97 11.39 -33.52
N GLU A 7 -7.18 10.60 -34.27
CA GLU A 7 -7.50 9.20 -34.55
C GLU A 7 -7.51 8.35 -33.26
N ILE A 8 -6.60 8.65 -32.34
CA ILE A 8 -6.54 7.99 -31.03
C ILE A 8 -7.79 8.31 -30.21
N GLU A 9 -8.25 9.56 -30.22
CA GLU A 9 -9.45 9.99 -29.50
C GLU A 9 -10.74 9.41 -30.10
N GLU A 10 -10.80 9.31 -31.42
CA GLU A 10 -11.94 8.72 -32.13
C GLU A 10 -12.05 7.21 -31.88
N GLN A 11 -10.93 6.46 -31.95
CA GLN A 11 -10.89 5.03 -31.62
C GLN A 11 -11.34 4.77 -30.17
N LYS A 12 -10.95 5.62 -29.23
CA LYS A 12 -11.35 5.51 -27.82
C LYS A 12 -12.84 5.76 -27.63
N SER A 13 -13.36 6.82 -28.23
CA SER A 13 -14.78 7.17 -28.14
C SER A 13 -15.65 6.05 -28.70
N ARG A 14 -15.21 5.44 -29.82
CA ARG A 14 -15.84 4.23 -30.37
C ARG A 14 -15.78 3.06 -29.40
N LEU A 15 -14.64 2.80 -28.75
CA LEU A 15 -14.49 1.69 -27.82
C LEU A 15 -15.35 1.86 -26.55
N ILE A 16 -15.40 3.07 -25.98
CA ILE A 16 -16.27 3.41 -24.84
C ILE A 16 -17.74 3.23 -25.24
N PHE A 17 -18.12 3.72 -26.42
CA PHE A 17 -19.47 3.58 -26.94
C PHE A 17 -19.85 2.12 -27.18
N LEU A 18 -18.95 1.32 -27.76
CA LEU A 18 -19.16 -0.13 -27.95
C LEU A 18 -19.35 -0.85 -26.62
N LEU A 19 -18.59 -0.47 -25.61
CA LEU A 19 -18.68 -1.05 -24.27
C LEU A 19 -19.98 -0.62 -23.56
N PHE A 20 -20.46 0.61 -23.76
CA PHE A 20 -21.80 1.04 -23.34
C PHE A 20 -22.90 0.25 -24.07
N LEU A 21 -22.81 0.11 -25.40
CA LEU A 21 -23.77 -0.65 -26.19
C LEU A 21 -23.81 -2.13 -25.78
N PHE A 22 -22.64 -2.73 -25.54
CA PHE A 22 -22.51 -4.07 -25.01
C PHE A 22 -23.23 -4.22 -23.67
N LEU A 23 -23.05 -3.26 -22.76
CA LEU A 23 -23.74 -3.26 -21.47
C LEU A 23 -25.26 -3.21 -21.63
N MET A 24 -25.74 -2.32 -22.49
CA MET A 24 -27.18 -2.19 -22.79
C MET A 24 -27.75 -3.49 -23.39
N LEU A 25 -27.04 -4.09 -24.34
CA LEU A 25 -27.43 -5.36 -24.93
C LEU A 25 -27.41 -6.49 -23.89
N PHE A 26 -26.42 -6.50 -23.00
CA PHE A 26 -26.34 -7.49 -21.91
C PHE A 26 -27.56 -7.41 -21.00
N TYR A 27 -27.92 -6.21 -20.50
CA TYR A 27 -29.11 -6.04 -19.67
C TYR A 27 -30.40 -6.39 -20.41
N PHE A 28 -30.48 -6.08 -21.70
CA PHE A 28 -31.59 -6.50 -22.55
C PHE A 28 -31.71 -8.03 -22.59
N ILE A 29 -30.63 -8.75 -22.94
CA ILE A 29 -30.61 -10.22 -23.02
C ILE A 29 -30.97 -10.82 -21.66
N VAL A 30 -30.41 -10.31 -20.56
CA VAL A 30 -30.70 -10.81 -19.21
C VAL A 30 -32.17 -10.60 -18.85
N ALA A 31 -32.75 -9.44 -19.13
CA ALA A 31 -34.18 -9.19 -18.87
C ALA A 31 -35.08 -10.19 -19.63
N TRP A 32 -34.74 -10.49 -20.89
CA TRP A 32 -35.41 -11.50 -21.69
C TRP A 32 -35.23 -12.92 -21.17
N LEU A 33 -34.02 -13.29 -20.73
CA LEU A 33 -33.76 -14.61 -20.15
C LEU A 33 -34.46 -14.81 -18.80
N LEU A 34 -34.72 -13.74 -18.04
CA LEU A 34 -35.41 -13.81 -16.75
C LEU A 34 -36.94 -13.79 -16.87
N ILE A 35 -37.50 -13.16 -17.91
CA ILE A 35 -38.96 -13.03 -18.07
C ILE A 35 -39.63 -14.39 -18.38
N ILE A 36 -38.95 -15.25 -19.15
CA ILE A 36 -39.44 -16.58 -19.56
C ILE A 36 -39.63 -17.51 -18.35
N PRO A 37 -38.62 -17.77 -17.50
CA PRO A 37 -38.79 -18.59 -16.30
C PRO A 37 -39.71 -17.93 -15.27
N PHE A 38 -39.72 -16.59 -15.18
CA PHE A 38 -40.65 -15.89 -14.29
C PHE A 38 -42.11 -16.17 -14.67
N ASN A 39 -42.47 -16.08 -15.96
CA ASN A 39 -43.81 -16.43 -16.42
C ASN A 39 -44.12 -17.93 -16.25
N LEU A 40 -43.13 -18.81 -16.48
CA LEU A 40 -43.25 -20.25 -16.26
C LEU A 40 -43.58 -20.58 -14.78
N VAL A 41 -42.97 -19.89 -13.82
CA VAL A 41 -43.17 -20.17 -12.39
C VAL A 41 -44.43 -19.52 -11.82
N PHE A 42 -44.73 -18.29 -12.21
CA PHE A 42 -45.78 -17.48 -11.57
C PHE A 42 -47.10 -17.41 -12.35
N PHE A 43 -47.07 -17.37 -13.69
CA PHE A 43 -48.25 -17.10 -14.53
C PHE A 43 -48.81 -18.34 -15.24
N SER A 44 -48.00 -19.39 -15.43
CA SER A 44 -48.44 -20.67 -15.99
C SER A 44 -49.55 -21.33 -15.16
N ARG A 45 -49.58 -21.09 -13.84
CA ARG A 45 -50.63 -21.59 -12.93
C ARG A 45 -51.98 -20.88 -13.07
N ILE A 46 -52.02 -19.71 -13.70
CA ILE A 46 -53.21 -18.83 -13.70
C ILE A 46 -53.84 -18.72 -15.09
N SER A 47 -53.04 -18.70 -16.17
CA SER A 47 -53.53 -18.27 -17.49
C SER A 47 -53.23 -19.20 -18.66
N GLY A 48 -52.42 -20.25 -18.47
CA GLY A 48 -52.04 -21.19 -19.54
C GLY A 48 -51.17 -20.57 -20.66
N VAL A 49 -50.92 -19.26 -20.64
CA VAL A 49 -50.08 -18.57 -21.61
C VAL A 49 -48.63 -18.59 -21.15
N PHE A 50 -47.78 -19.26 -21.91
CA PHE A 50 -46.35 -19.40 -21.64
C PHE A 50 -45.53 -18.20 -22.14
N LEU A 51 -45.98 -17.55 -23.22
CA LEU A 51 -45.26 -16.47 -23.87
C LEU A 51 -45.48 -15.12 -23.16
N PRO A 52 -44.44 -14.27 -23.05
CA PRO A 52 -44.56 -12.97 -22.44
C PRO A 52 -45.50 -12.07 -23.25
N THR A 53 -46.36 -11.32 -22.56
CA THR A 53 -47.26 -10.34 -23.21
C THR A 53 -46.48 -9.11 -23.69
N LEU A 54 -47.00 -8.38 -24.69
CA LEU A 54 -46.41 -7.11 -25.15
C LEU A 54 -46.17 -6.11 -24.01
N LYS A 55 -47.10 -6.03 -23.05
CA LYS A 55 -46.94 -5.18 -21.86
C LYS A 55 -45.75 -5.60 -21.00
N GLN A 56 -45.60 -6.90 -20.75
CA GLN A 56 -44.47 -7.45 -19.99
C GLN A 56 -43.14 -7.23 -20.73
N MET A 57 -43.10 -7.41 -22.05
CA MET A 57 -41.92 -7.13 -22.87
C MET A 57 -41.51 -5.67 -22.80
N LEU A 58 -42.46 -4.74 -22.91
CA LEU A 58 -42.20 -3.31 -22.84
C LEU A 58 -41.70 -2.89 -21.45
N ILE A 59 -42.30 -3.42 -20.37
CA ILE A 59 -41.84 -3.19 -19.00
C ILE A 59 -40.41 -3.73 -18.82
N ALA A 60 -40.12 -4.95 -19.26
CA ALA A 60 -38.79 -5.54 -19.14
C ALA A 60 -37.73 -4.75 -19.93
N PHE A 61 -38.08 -4.25 -21.11
CA PHE A 61 -37.20 -3.37 -21.89
C PHE A 61 -36.89 -2.07 -21.16
N ILE A 62 -37.90 -1.38 -20.63
CA ILE A 62 -37.72 -0.13 -19.87
C ILE A 62 -36.86 -0.38 -18.63
N LEU A 63 -37.12 -1.46 -17.89
CA LEU A 63 -36.31 -1.84 -16.72
C LEU A 63 -34.87 -2.18 -17.10
N ALA A 64 -34.63 -2.87 -18.22
CA ALA A 64 -33.29 -3.16 -18.71
C ALA A 64 -32.52 -1.88 -19.06
N VAL A 65 -33.18 -0.91 -19.73
CA VAL A 65 -32.59 0.39 -20.07
C VAL A 65 -32.25 1.18 -18.80
N ILE A 66 -33.17 1.26 -17.84
CA ILE A 66 -32.94 1.94 -16.56
C ILE A 66 -31.80 1.27 -15.79
N ALA A 67 -31.79 -0.05 -15.70
CA ALA A 67 -30.74 -0.80 -14.99
C ALA A 67 -29.37 -0.66 -15.66
N GLY A 68 -29.31 -0.72 -17.00
CA GLY A 68 -28.08 -0.51 -17.75
C GLY A 68 -27.54 0.92 -17.61
N ALA A 69 -28.41 1.93 -17.71
CA ALA A 69 -28.04 3.33 -17.49
C ALA A 69 -27.60 3.60 -16.05
N ALA A 70 -28.27 3.00 -15.06
CA ALA A 70 -27.88 3.08 -13.66
C ALA A 70 -26.52 2.42 -13.42
N HIS A 71 -26.28 1.22 -13.97
CA HIS A 71 -24.98 0.55 -13.89
C HIS A 71 -23.89 1.40 -14.52
N TRP A 72 -24.10 1.91 -15.74
CA TRP A 72 -23.16 2.82 -16.39
C TRP A 72 -22.80 4.01 -15.51
N SER A 73 -23.82 4.71 -14.99
CA SER A 73 -23.66 5.85 -14.10
C SER A 73 -22.87 5.49 -12.85
N ILE A 74 -23.20 4.37 -12.20
CA ILE A 74 -22.49 3.86 -11.03
C ILE A 74 -21.06 3.48 -11.40
N SER A 75 -20.77 2.94 -12.58
CA SER A 75 -19.41 2.51 -12.94
C SER A 75 -18.50 3.64 -13.37
N VAL A 76 -19.06 4.75 -13.86
CA VAL A 76 -18.31 5.94 -14.26
C VAL A 76 -18.11 6.90 -13.09
N ASN A 77 -19.17 7.19 -12.33
CA ASN A 77 -19.13 8.25 -11.34
C ASN A 77 -18.34 7.84 -10.09
N GLY A 78 -17.37 8.68 -9.68
CA GLY A 78 -16.55 8.43 -8.49
C GLY A 78 -15.76 7.13 -8.53
N VAL A 79 -15.42 6.63 -9.72
CA VAL A 79 -14.71 5.35 -9.89
C VAL A 79 -13.31 5.38 -9.29
N VAL A 80 -12.56 6.47 -9.49
CA VAL A 80 -11.20 6.62 -8.94
C VAL A 80 -11.23 6.55 -7.41
N ALA A 81 -12.14 7.28 -6.77
CA ALA A 81 -12.25 7.29 -5.31
C ALA A 81 -12.60 5.89 -4.75
N ARG A 82 -13.53 5.17 -5.40
CA ARG A 82 -13.89 3.81 -5.00
C ARG A 82 -12.75 2.81 -5.21
N ALA A 83 -12.03 2.93 -6.33
CA ALA A 83 -10.87 2.09 -6.61
C ALA A 83 -9.77 2.31 -5.56
N LEU A 84 -9.41 3.56 -5.25
CA LEU A 84 -8.43 3.89 -4.21
C LEU A 84 -8.82 3.34 -2.84
N ALA A 85 -10.09 3.49 -2.45
CA ALA A 85 -10.59 2.94 -1.20
C ALA A 85 -10.51 1.41 -1.16
N SER A 86 -10.82 0.73 -2.27
CA SER A 86 -10.83 -0.74 -2.33
C SER A 86 -9.44 -1.38 -2.26
N ILE A 87 -8.40 -0.68 -2.74
CA ILE A 87 -7.00 -1.14 -2.66
C ILE A 87 -6.27 -0.60 -1.42
N GLY A 88 -6.97 0.14 -0.55
CA GLY A 88 -6.39 0.71 0.67
C GLY A 88 -5.33 1.78 0.41
N ALA A 89 -5.38 2.46 -0.73
CA ALA A 89 -4.45 3.54 -1.06
C ALA A 89 -4.65 4.73 -0.13
N ARG A 90 -3.54 5.41 0.20
CA ARG A 90 -3.48 6.58 1.07
C ARG A 90 -2.78 7.73 0.36
N PRO A 91 -3.10 8.99 0.71
CA PRO A 91 -2.33 10.12 0.22
C PRO A 91 -0.88 10.04 0.68
N VAL A 92 0.01 10.72 -0.05
CA VAL A 92 1.41 10.88 0.29
C VAL A 92 1.55 11.55 1.67
N ASP A 93 2.54 11.09 2.43
CA ASP A 93 2.88 11.64 3.74
C ASP A 93 4.01 12.65 3.54
N GLU A 94 3.72 13.93 3.72
CA GLU A 94 4.67 15.01 3.41
C GLU A 94 5.88 15.04 4.37
N LYS A 95 5.83 14.28 5.47
CA LYS A 95 6.94 14.15 6.41
C LYS A 95 7.84 12.94 6.15
N ASP A 96 7.48 12.10 5.18
CA ASP A 96 8.22 10.89 4.82
C ASP A 96 9.10 11.15 3.58
N ILE A 97 10.40 10.86 3.69
CA ILE A 97 11.39 11.19 2.66
C ILE A 97 11.09 10.47 1.33
N PHE A 98 10.67 9.21 1.36
CA PHE A 98 10.39 8.43 0.15
C PHE A 98 9.12 8.93 -0.53
N HIS A 99 8.14 9.31 0.28
CA HIS A 99 6.87 9.89 -0.15
C HIS A 99 7.07 11.24 -0.83
N VAL A 100 7.88 12.12 -0.24
CA VAL A 100 8.27 13.41 -0.85
C VAL A 100 9.01 13.19 -2.16
N LYS A 101 9.99 12.26 -2.19
CA LYS A 101 10.71 11.92 -3.43
C LYS A 101 9.76 11.44 -4.54
N PHE A 102 8.81 10.59 -4.21
CA PHE A 102 7.80 10.12 -5.15
C PHE A 102 6.90 11.25 -5.67
N LYS A 103 6.42 12.12 -4.76
CA LYS A 103 5.64 13.32 -5.14
C LYS A 103 6.41 14.20 -6.11
N ASN A 104 7.69 14.48 -5.83
CA ASN A 104 8.54 15.28 -6.71
C ASN A 104 8.68 14.64 -8.09
N ILE A 105 8.93 13.33 -8.18
CA ILE A 105 9.03 12.62 -9.47
C ILE A 105 7.71 12.71 -10.26
N VAL A 106 6.56 12.57 -9.61
CA VAL A 106 5.26 12.71 -10.26
C VAL A 106 5.05 14.14 -10.77
N GLU A 107 5.46 15.16 -10.01
CA GLU A 107 5.40 16.56 -10.42
C GLU A 107 6.34 16.86 -11.61
N GLU A 108 7.57 16.36 -11.57
CA GLU A 108 8.54 16.48 -12.67
C GLU A 108 8.01 15.80 -13.95
N ALA A 109 7.46 14.60 -13.83
CA ALA A 109 6.86 13.89 -14.96
C ALA A 109 5.62 14.61 -15.51
N SER A 110 4.80 15.22 -14.65
CA SER A 110 3.67 16.08 -15.05
C SER A 110 4.15 17.27 -15.89
N VAL A 111 5.22 17.95 -15.46
CA VAL A 111 5.83 19.06 -16.22
C VAL A 111 6.33 18.57 -17.58
N ALA A 112 7.09 17.47 -17.62
CA ALA A 112 7.60 16.90 -18.87
C ALA A 112 6.48 16.43 -19.83
N ALA A 113 5.33 16.04 -19.28
CA ALA A 113 4.16 15.57 -20.00
C ALA A 113 3.18 16.69 -20.44
N GLY A 114 3.57 17.97 -20.32
CA GLY A 114 2.75 19.10 -20.76
C GLY A 114 1.79 19.64 -19.68
N GLY A 115 2.12 19.46 -18.40
CA GLY A 115 1.39 20.06 -17.27
C GLY A 115 0.12 19.33 -16.85
N ARG A 116 -0.05 18.06 -17.24
CA ARG A 116 -1.23 17.27 -16.85
C ARG A 116 -1.17 16.95 -15.35
N ARG A 117 -2.07 17.55 -14.57
CA ARG A 117 -2.19 17.30 -13.14
C ARG A 117 -2.47 15.83 -12.83
N VAL A 118 -1.60 15.21 -12.04
CA VAL A 118 -1.73 13.83 -11.56
C VAL A 118 -1.49 13.81 -10.05
N GLU A 119 -2.38 13.15 -9.30
CA GLU A 119 -2.28 13.01 -7.86
C GLU A 119 -1.42 11.78 -7.49
N PRO A 120 -0.39 11.92 -6.64
CA PRO A 120 0.38 10.77 -6.15
C PRO A 120 -0.35 10.08 -4.97
N TRP A 121 -0.40 8.75 -4.99
CA TRP A 121 -0.99 7.92 -3.93
C TRP A 121 -0.07 6.73 -3.57
N VAL A 122 -0.14 6.25 -2.33
CA VAL A 122 0.70 5.12 -1.86
C VAL A 122 -0.15 4.02 -1.26
N ILE A 123 0.16 2.76 -1.57
CA ILE A 123 -0.45 1.59 -0.94
C ILE A 123 0.50 1.02 0.11
N PRO A 124 0.08 0.88 1.39
CA PRO A 124 0.94 0.49 2.50
C PRO A 124 1.24 -1.02 2.55
N VAL A 125 1.84 -1.56 1.49
CA VAL A 125 2.25 -2.98 1.39
C VAL A 125 3.65 -3.14 0.81
N SER A 126 4.29 -4.28 1.10
CA SER A 126 5.63 -4.63 0.62
C SER A 126 5.69 -5.14 -0.82
N ALA A 127 4.56 -5.24 -1.52
CA ALA A 127 4.53 -5.67 -2.91
C ALA A 127 5.32 -4.69 -3.81
N LEU A 128 5.83 -5.15 -4.96
CA LEU A 128 6.42 -4.28 -5.98
C LEU A 128 5.38 -4.01 -7.06
N ASN A 129 4.66 -2.90 -6.95
CA ASN A 129 3.63 -2.57 -7.93
C ASN A 129 3.39 -1.06 -8.05
N ALA A 130 2.91 -0.66 -9.22
CA ALA A 130 2.47 0.69 -9.54
C ALA A 130 1.16 0.61 -10.30
N PHE A 131 0.39 1.69 -10.33
CA PHE A 131 -0.87 1.76 -11.05
C PHE A 131 -1.19 3.19 -11.50
N ALA A 132 -2.00 3.29 -12.54
CA ALA A 132 -2.59 4.53 -13.02
C ALA A 132 -4.13 4.42 -13.06
N LEU A 133 -4.81 5.40 -12.46
CA LEU A 133 -6.26 5.55 -12.50
C LEU A 133 -6.64 6.87 -13.14
N SER A 134 -7.74 6.88 -13.90
CA SER A 134 -8.30 8.12 -14.44
C SER A 134 -9.79 7.98 -14.69
N ASP A 135 -10.51 9.09 -14.68
CA ASP A 135 -11.94 9.13 -15.00
C ASP A 135 -12.31 10.27 -15.96
N PHE A 136 -13.58 10.31 -16.37
CA PHE A 136 -14.10 11.35 -17.26
C PHE A 136 -14.21 12.74 -16.61
N SER A 137 -14.02 12.86 -15.29
CA SER A 137 -14.00 14.17 -14.62
C SER A 137 -12.66 14.90 -14.81
N GLY A 138 -11.69 14.25 -15.44
CA GLY A 138 -10.33 14.76 -15.62
C GLY A 138 -9.41 14.45 -14.44
N ARG A 139 -9.89 13.71 -13.41
CA ARG A 139 -9.06 13.27 -12.30
C ARG A 139 -8.13 12.16 -12.77
N ALA A 140 -6.84 12.31 -12.48
CA ALA A 140 -5.81 11.32 -12.79
C ALA A 140 -4.94 11.08 -11.55
N VAL A 141 -4.65 9.82 -11.28
CA VAL A 141 -3.90 9.37 -10.11
C VAL A 141 -2.85 8.37 -10.57
N ILE A 142 -1.63 8.53 -10.06
CA ILE A 142 -0.60 7.49 -10.11
C ILE A 142 -0.36 7.06 -8.68
N GLY A 143 -0.33 5.74 -8.45
CA GLY A 143 0.08 5.23 -7.16
C GLY A 143 1.08 4.10 -7.23
N VAL A 144 1.78 3.95 -6.12
CA VAL A 144 2.87 2.99 -5.94
C VAL A 144 2.72 2.29 -4.60
N THR A 145 3.26 1.09 -4.47
CA THR A 145 3.34 0.39 -3.20
C THR A 145 4.57 0.84 -2.40
N GLU A 146 4.52 0.74 -1.06
CA GLU A 146 5.69 1.02 -0.20
C GLU A 146 6.89 0.14 -0.58
N GLY A 147 6.64 -1.12 -0.92
CA GLY A 147 7.71 -2.02 -1.39
C GLY A 147 8.40 -1.51 -2.66
N LEU A 148 7.66 -0.92 -3.60
CA LEU A 148 8.24 -0.33 -4.81
C LEU A 148 9.11 0.89 -4.47
N LEU A 149 8.63 1.77 -3.59
CA LEU A 149 9.38 2.94 -3.12
C LEU A 149 10.67 2.55 -2.39
N ALA A 150 10.62 1.49 -1.59
CA ALA A 150 11.78 0.99 -0.86
C ALA A 150 12.80 0.30 -1.77
N LYS A 151 12.34 -0.36 -2.84
CA LYS A 151 13.20 -1.19 -3.71
C LYS A 151 13.85 -0.42 -4.85
N LEU A 152 13.12 0.53 -5.47
CA LEU A 152 13.60 1.23 -6.65
C LEU A 152 14.43 2.47 -6.29
N ASN A 153 15.53 2.67 -7.01
CA ASN A 153 16.23 3.94 -6.96
C ASN A 153 15.46 5.05 -7.70
N ARG A 154 15.92 6.30 -7.60
CA ARG A 154 15.23 7.46 -8.21
C ARG A 154 14.99 7.29 -9.71
N SER A 155 16.02 6.89 -10.47
CA SER A 155 15.92 6.73 -11.94
C SER A 155 15.00 5.59 -12.37
N GLN A 156 15.00 4.48 -11.61
CA GLN A 156 14.10 3.35 -11.83
C GLN A 156 12.66 3.74 -11.51
N LEU A 157 12.45 4.47 -10.41
CA LEU A 157 11.13 4.99 -10.04
C LEU A 157 10.62 5.98 -11.09
N GLU A 158 11.44 6.92 -11.57
CA GLU A 158 11.11 7.82 -12.69
C GLU A 158 10.68 7.06 -13.94
N ALA A 159 11.37 5.96 -14.28
CA ALA A 159 11.00 5.13 -15.43
C ALA A 159 9.63 4.46 -15.25
N VAL A 160 9.33 3.94 -14.06
CA VAL A 160 8.00 3.37 -13.74
C VAL A 160 6.93 4.46 -13.76
N ILE A 161 7.18 5.63 -13.16
CA ILE A 161 6.22 6.74 -13.19
C ILE A 161 6.00 7.23 -14.62
N GLY A 162 7.04 7.31 -15.44
CA GLY A 162 6.95 7.62 -16.87
C GLY A 162 6.07 6.63 -17.64
N HIS A 163 6.14 5.34 -17.30
CA HIS A 163 5.28 4.29 -17.85
C HIS A 163 3.81 4.49 -17.45
N GLU A 164 3.53 4.74 -16.16
CA GLU A 164 2.18 5.02 -15.68
C GLU A 164 1.60 6.33 -16.28
N PHE A 165 2.43 7.35 -16.47
CA PHE A 165 2.06 8.55 -17.23
C PHE A 165 1.75 8.22 -18.69
N GLY A 166 2.48 7.28 -19.29
CA GLY A 166 2.20 6.74 -20.62
C GLY A 166 0.76 6.24 -20.77
N HIS A 167 0.24 5.53 -19.77
CA HIS A 167 -1.17 5.10 -19.74
C HIS A 167 -2.14 6.26 -19.60
N ILE A 168 -1.82 7.25 -18.77
CA ILE A 168 -2.65 8.45 -18.58
C ILE A 168 -2.72 9.29 -19.86
N LEU A 169 -1.57 9.59 -20.47
CA LEU A 169 -1.47 10.35 -21.72
C LEU A 169 -2.11 9.62 -22.88
N SER A 170 -1.94 8.30 -22.93
CA SER A 170 -2.57 7.46 -23.94
C SER A 170 -4.05 7.23 -23.67
N GLY A 171 -4.61 7.66 -22.52
CA GLY A 171 -6.02 7.49 -22.14
C GLY A 171 -6.40 6.04 -21.82
N ASP A 172 -5.42 5.16 -21.72
CA ASP A 172 -5.60 3.75 -21.42
C ASP A 172 -6.08 3.56 -19.99
N SER A 173 -5.62 4.41 -19.07
CA SER A 173 -6.03 4.41 -17.66
C SER A 173 -7.53 4.63 -17.49
N ILE A 174 -8.17 5.48 -18.32
CA ILE A 174 -9.62 5.71 -18.28
C ILE A 174 -10.35 4.42 -18.69
N MET A 175 -9.89 3.79 -19.78
CA MET A 175 -10.49 2.56 -20.29
C MET A 175 -10.37 1.41 -19.29
N THR A 176 -9.19 1.20 -18.73
CA THR A 176 -8.96 0.13 -17.73
C THR A 176 -9.77 0.40 -16.47
N THR A 177 -9.78 1.64 -15.96
CA THR A 177 -10.55 2.03 -14.76
C THR A 177 -12.05 1.76 -14.92
N ILE A 178 -12.66 2.20 -16.02
CA ILE A 178 -14.10 2.01 -16.28
C ILE A 178 -14.41 0.53 -16.48
N THR A 179 -13.60 -0.17 -17.27
CA THR A 179 -13.76 -1.61 -17.54
C THR A 179 -13.70 -2.41 -16.23
N SER A 180 -12.70 -2.16 -15.39
CA SER A 180 -12.56 -2.75 -14.06
C SER A 180 -13.77 -2.47 -13.17
N SER A 181 -14.31 -1.25 -13.19
CA SER A 181 -15.49 -0.90 -12.40
C SER A 181 -16.76 -1.58 -12.88
N LEU A 182 -16.98 -1.63 -14.20
CA LEU A 182 -18.14 -2.29 -14.81
C LEU A 182 -18.20 -3.75 -14.43
N PHE A 183 -17.08 -4.46 -14.56
CA PHE A 183 -17.01 -5.87 -14.23
C PHE A 183 -16.88 -6.15 -12.72
N GLY A 184 -16.37 -5.19 -11.95
CA GLY A 184 -16.24 -5.27 -10.49
C GLY A 184 -17.56 -5.45 -9.74
N ILE A 185 -18.64 -4.86 -10.26
CA ILE A 185 -19.99 -5.01 -9.68
C ILE A 185 -20.47 -6.46 -9.82
N TYR A 186 -20.25 -7.10 -10.96
CA TYR A 186 -20.71 -8.46 -11.20
C TYR A 186 -20.04 -9.47 -10.28
N SER A 187 -18.76 -9.31 -9.99
CA SER A 187 -18.08 -10.24 -9.10
C SER A 187 -18.33 -9.99 -7.63
N SER A 188 -18.56 -8.74 -7.22
CA SER A 188 -19.12 -8.45 -5.89
C SER A 188 -20.47 -9.16 -5.69
N LEU A 189 -21.30 -9.19 -6.74
CA LEU A 189 -22.58 -9.92 -6.74
C LEU A 189 -22.38 -11.44 -6.71
N MET A 190 -21.45 -11.99 -7.50
CA MET A 190 -21.10 -13.43 -7.46
C MET A 190 -20.63 -13.86 -6.07
N ASP A 191 -19.76 -13.09 -5.42
CA ASP A 191 -19.29 -13.38 -4.06
C ASP A 191 -20.41 -13.31 -3.03
N GLY A 192 -21.39 -12.42 -3.23
CA GLY A 192 -22.62 -12.37 -2.44
C GLY A 192 -23.44 -13.66 -2.57
N ILE A 193 -23.70 -14.09 -3.81
CA ILE A 193 -24.44 -15.33 -4.11
C ILE A 193 -23.71 -16.56 -3.56
N ARG A 194 -22.38 -16.62 -3.73
CA ARG A 194 -21.54 -17.70 -3.21
C ARG A 194 -21.65 -17.83 -1.68
N ARG A 195 -21.58 -16.72 -0.96
CA ARG A 195 -21.77 -16.68 0.51
C ARG A 195 -23.17 -17.17 0.92
N ILE A 196 -24.21 -16.87 0.14
CA ILE A 196 -25.56 -17.39 0.38
C ILE A 196 -25.57 -18.93 0.25
N PHE A 197 -24.92 -19.48 -0.78
CA PHE A 197 -24.82 -20.93 -0.96
C PHE A 197 -23.99 -21.61 0.15
N GLU A 198 -22.85 -21.02 0.54
CA GLU A 198 -21.94 -21.55 1.57
C GLU A 198 -22.53 -21.49 2.98
N SER A 199 -23.39 -20.51 3.29
CA SER A 199 -24.03 -20.33 4.61
C SER A 199 -25.04 -21.42 5.02
N GLY A 200 -25.19 -22.51 4.25
CA GLY A 200 -26.10 -23.62 4.55
C GLY A 200 -27.60 -23.26 4.49
N ARG A 201 -27.96 -22.01 4.14
CA ARG A 201 -29.36 -21.57 3.91
C ARG A 201 -30.04 -22.32 2.77
N HIS A 202 -29.28 -23.03 1.93
CA HIS A 202 -29.75 -24.00 0.94
C HIS A 202 -30.80 -24.98 1.49
N THR A 203 -30.61 -25.47 2.72
CA THR A 203 -31.52 -26.45 3.35
C THR A 203 -32.87 -25.86 3.78
N ARG A 204 -32.94 -24.53 3.98
CA ARG A 204 -34.19 -23.81 4.32
C ARG A 204 -35.02 -23.48 3.08
N PHE A 205 -34.39 -23.16 1.94
CA PHE A 205 -35.11 -22.94 0.69
C PHE A 205 -35.70 -24.24 0.12
N SER A 206 -35.02 -25.37 0.26
CA SER A 206 -35.54 -26.67 -0.19
C SER A 206 -36.80 -27.16 0.56
N ARG A 207 -37.00 -26.73 1.82
CA ARG A 207 -38.09 -27.23 2.70
C ARG A 207 -39.39 -26.42 2.66
N SER A 208 -39.42 -25.24 2.04
CA SER A 208 -40.64 -24.43 1.92
C SER A 208 -41.37 -24.70 0.59
N ARG A 209 -42.71 -24.66 0.60
CA ARG A 209 -43.52 -24.66 -0.63
C ARG A 209 -43.20 -23.38 -1.43
N GLY A 210 -42.23 -23.46 -2.34
CA GLY A 210 -41.80 -22.36 -3.21
C GLY A 210 -40.29 -22.15 -3.31
N GLY A 211 -39.48 -22.67 -2.37
CA GLY A 211 -38.04 -22.36 -2.37
C GLY A 211 -37.18 -23.16 -3.37
N GLY A 212 -37.71 -24.21 -4.00
CA GLY A 212 -37.09 -24.84 -5.17
C GLY A 212 -36.99 -23.90 -6.38
N GLY A 213 -37.99 -23.04 -6.59
CA GLY A 213 -37.97 -22.04 -7.67
C GLY A 213 -36.94 -20.94 -7.43
N VAL A 214 -36.78 -20.51 -6.18
CA VAL A 214 -35.76 -19.51 -5.78
C VAL A 214 -34.34 -20.05 -5.99
N TYR A 215 -34.10 -21.33 -5.69
CA TYR A 215 -32.81 -21.96 -5.91
C TYR A 215 -32.44 -22.02 -7.40
N ILE A 216 -33.36 -22.47 -8.26
CA ILE A 216 -33.15 -22.53 -9.71
C ILE A 216 -32.87 -21.12 -10.27
N PHE A 217 -33.60 -20.11 -9.80
CA PHE A 217 -33.37 -18.72 -10.17
C PHE A 217 -31.97 -18.24 -9.78
N LEU A 218 -31.50 -18.51 -8.55
CA LEU A 218 -30.16 -18.12 -8.10
C LEU A 218 -29.04 -18.82 -8.90
N VAL A 219 -29.23 -20.09 -9.26
CA VAL A 219 -28.29 -20.83 -10.12
C VAL A 219 -28.24 -20.23 -11.52
N LEU A 220 -29.38 -19.87 -12.11
CA LEU A 220 -29.45 -19.21 -13.42
C LEU A 220 -28.73 -17.85 -13.40
N VAL A 221 -28.98 -17.04 -12.37
CA VAL A 221 -28.29 -15.74 -12.19
C VAL A 221 -26.78 -15.95 -12.03
N TYR A 222 -26.35 -16.95 -11.26
CA TYR A 222 -24.94 -17.28 -11.10
C TYR A 222 -24.27 -17.66 -12.43
N LEU A 223 -24.93 -18.47 -13.26
CA LEU A 223 -24.44 -18.86 -14.59
C LEU A 223 -24.28 -17.64 -15.50
N ILE A 224 -25.27 -16.74 -15.53
CA ILE A 224 -25.22 -15.49 -16.30
C ILE A 224 -24.02 -14.65 -15.86
N LEU A 225 -23.81 -14.48 -14.55
CA LEU A 225 -22.66 -13.73 -14.03
C LEU A 225 -21.33 -14.41 -14.35
N ALA A 226 -21.26 -15.74 -14.36
CA ALA A 226 -20.07 -16.47 -14.77
C ALA A 226 -19.68 -16.18 -16.24
N VAL A 227 -20.66 -16.05 -17.14
CA VAL A 227 -20.42 -15.64 -18.53
C VAL A 227 -19.85 -14.22 -18.59
N THR A 228 -20.37 -13.28 -17.81
CA THR A 228 -19.81 -11.91 -17.77
C THR A 228 -18.35 -11.88 -17.31
N LYS A 229 -18.00 -12.71 -16.32
CA LYS A 229 -16.62 -12.85 -15.84
C LYS A 229 -15.70 -13.44 -16.92
N PHE A 230 -16.21 -14.35 -17.75
CA PHE A 230 -15.45 -14.87 -18.87
C PHE A 230 -15.24 -13.81 -19.96
N MET A 231 -16.28 -13.03 -20.28
CA MET A 231 -16.20 -11.92 -21.23
C MET A 231 -15.23 -10.82 -20.79
N SER A 232 -15.18 -10.49 -19.49
CA SER A 232 -14.26 -9.48 -18.96
C SER A 232 -12.79 -9.90 -19.12
N LYS A 233 -12.47 -11.18 -18.90
CA LYS A 233 -11.12 -11.73 -19.12
C LYS A 233 -10.71 -11.63 -20.58
N LEU A 234 -11.60 -12.00 -21.51
CA LEU A 234 -11.34 -11.86 -22.94
C LEU A 234 -11.12 -10.40 -23.34
N LEU A 235 -11.94 -9.48 -22.84
CA LEU A 235 -11.78 -8.05 -23.15
C LEU A 235 -10.42 -7.52 -22.66
N ASN A 236 -10.02 -7.85 -21.43
CA ASN A 236 -8.73 -7.44 -20.89
C ASN A 236 -7.54 -7.99 -21.70
N MET A 237 -7.67 -9.23 -22.18
CA MET A 237 -6.67 -9.92 -23.01
C MET A 237 -6.45 -9.23 -24.36
N PHE A 238 -7.54 -8.86 -25.06
CA PHE A 238 -7.46 -8.25 -26.40
C PHE A 238 -6.88 -6.83 -26.40
N ILE A 239 -7.03 -6.08 -25.32
CA ILE A 239 -6.64 -4.67 -25.30
C ILE A 239 -5.18 -4.49 -24.80
N SER A 240 -4.55 -5.48 -24.17
CA SER A 240 -3.33 -5.27 -23.37
C SER A 240 -2.03 -4.94 -24.14
N ARG A 241 -1.61 -5.77 -25.11
CA ARG A 241 -0.20 -5.81 -25.54
C ARG A 241 0.34 -4.52 -26.17
N GLN A 242 -0.41 -3.89 -27.07
CA GLN A 242 0.05 -2.70 -27.78
C GLN A 242 0.14 -1.48 -26.84
N ARG A 243 -0.68 -1.44 -25.78
CA ARG A 243 -0.69 -0.36 -24.79
C ARG A 243 0.59 -0.35 -23.96
N GLU A 244 1.05 -1.52 -23.55
CA GLU A 244 2.27 -1.67 -22.74
C GLU A 244 3.52 -1.20 -23.51
N TYR A 245 3.70 -1.62 -24.77
CA TYR A 245 4.83 -1.15 -25.58
C TYR A 245 4.77 0.35 -25.85
N ARG A 246 3.56 0.90 -26.01
CA ARG A 246 3.35 2.35 -26.16
C ARG A 246 3.71 3.09 -24.87
N ALA A 247 3.29 2.57 -23.72
CA ALA A 247 3.61 3.13 -22.41
C ALA A 247 5.12 3.08 -22.13
N ASP A 248 5.80 1.97 -22.45
CA ASP A 248 7.26 1.85 -22.36
C ASP A 248 7.98 2.86 -23.25
N ALA A 249 7.55 3.01 -24.51
CA ALA A 249 8.12 3.99 -25.41
C ALA A 249 7.93 5.43 -24.92
N ILE A 250 6.77 5.74 -24.31
CA ILE A 250 6.52 7.04 -23.67
C ILE A 250 7.41 7.22 -22.45
N ALA A 251 7.56 6.19 -21.61
CA ALA A 251 8.44 6.23 -20.44
C ALA A 251 9.88 6.59 -20.85
N VAL A 252 10.43 5.87 -21.84
CA VAL A 252 11.77 6.14 -22.38
C VAL A 252 11.86 7.54 -23.00
N ARG A 253 10.81 8.01 -23.68
CA ARG A 253 10.78 9.37 -24.22
C ARG A 253 10.80 10.44 -23.14
N LEU A 254 10.07 10.23 -22.03
CA LEU A 254 9.97 11.16 -20.91
C LEU A 254 11.26 11.17 -20.07
N THR A 255 11.81 9.99 -19.74
CA THR A 255 12.96 9.86 -18.83
C THR A 255 14.31 9.84 -19.53
N ARG A 256 14.33 9.55 -20.84
CA ARG A 256 15.55 9.34 -21.64
C ARG A 256 16.45 8.22 -21.10
N ASN A 257 15.88 7.30 -20.31
CA ASN A 257 16.64 6.24 -19.65
C ASN A 257 15.98 4.87 -19.85
N PRO A 258 16.23 4.19 -20.99
CA PRO A 258 15.68 2.86 -21.25
C PRO A 258 16.28 1.77 -20.35
N LEU A 259 17.53 1.94 -19.90
CA LEU A 259 18.16 1.01 -18.97
C LEU A 259 17.45 1.00 -17.60
N ALA A 260 17.12 2.16 -17.05
CA ALA A 260 16.40 2.24 -15.78
C ALA A 260 15.01 1.59 -15.85
N LEU A 261 14.32 1.68 -17.00
CA LEU A 261 13.06 0.97 -17.22
C LEU A 261 13.29 -0.55 -17.21
N ALA A 262 14.31 -1.04 -17.91
CA ALA A 262 14.65 -2.46 -17.93
C ALA A 262 15.00 -2.99 -16.54
N GLU A 263 15.84 -2.25 -15.79
CA GLU A 263 16.21 -2.58 -14.42
C GLU A 263 14.98 -2.62 -13.50
N ALA A 264 14.09 -1.63 -13.59
CA ALA A 264 12.87 -1.58 -12.78
C ALA A 264 11.94 -2.75 -13.10
N LEU A 265 11.68 -3.04 -14.38
CA LEU A 265 10.87 -4.19 -14.80
C LEU A 265 11.49 -5.51 -14.33
N HIS A 266 12.82 -5.64 -14.38
CA HIS A 266 13.52 -6.81 -13.87
C HIS A 266 13.26 -7.01 -12.37
N LEU A 267 13.42 -5.96 -11.55
CA LEU A 267 13.15 -6.00 -10.12
C LEU A 267 11.69 -6.34 -9.81
N ILE A 268 10.73 -5.70 -10.50
CA ILE A 268 9.29 -5.95 -10.32
C ILE A 268 8.94 -7.39 -10.69
N SER A 269 9.53 -7.94 -11.77
CA SER A 269 9.22 -9.30 -12.23
C SER A 269 9.57 -10.38 -11.22
N ARG A 270 10.65 -10.18 -10.46
CA ARG A 270 11.15 -11.11 -9.43
C ARG A 270 10.60 -10.83 -8.04
N GLY A 271 9.99 -9.67 -7.82
CA GLY A 271 9.43 -9.28 -6.53
C GLY A 271 8.06 -9.88 -6.25
N TRP A 272 7.66 -9.82 -4.98
CA TRP A 272 6.30 -10.19 -4.59
C TRP A 272 5.27 -9.20 -5.16
N ARG A 273 4.24 -9.72 -5.84
CA ARG A 273 3.25 -8.91 -6.59
C ARG A 273 2.07 -8.44 -5.76
N GLY A 274 1.95 -8.91 -4.53
CA GLY A 274 0.90 -8.50 -3.60
C GLY A 274 -0.45 -9.15 -3.89
N ALA A 275 -0.54 -10.48 -3.93
CA ALA A 275 -1.78 -11.23 -4.24
C ALA A 275 -3.04 -10.84 -3.43
N TYR A 276 -2.87 -10.16 -2.28
CA TYR A 276 -3.96 -9.65 -1.46
C TYR A 276 -4.44 -8.24 -1.84
N LEU A 277 -3.69 -7.51 -2.68
CA LEU A 277 -3.96 -6.12 -3.08
C LEU A 277 -5.24 -5.93 -3.89
N SER A 278 -5.73 -6.97 -4.55
CA SER A 278 -6.78 -6.83 -5.56
C SER A 278 -7.99 -7.70 -5.26
N SER A 279 -9.16 -7.08 -5.23
CA SER A 279 -10.32 -7.69 -5.87
C SER A 279 -9.94 -8.01 -7.32
N GLU A 280 -10.17 -9.23 -7.81
CA GLU A 280 -9.75 -9.75 -9.14
C GLU A 280 -9.99 -8.76 -10.31
N HIS A 281 -10.97 -7.86 -10.18
CA HIS A 281 -11.36 -6.85 -11.17
C HIS A 281 -10.41 -5.67 -11.31
N LEU A 282 -9.60 -5.38 -10.29
CA LEU A 282 -8.62 -4.29 -10.32
C LEU A 282 -7.24 -4.78 -10.73
N ALA A 283 -7.03 -6.09 -10.94
CA ALA A 283 -5.73 -6.61 -11.34
C ALA A 283 -5.14 -5.93 -12.58
N SER A 284 -6.00 -5.50 -13.53
CA SER A 284 -5.61 -4.87 -14.79
C SER A 284 -5.17 -3.40 -14.70
N ILE A 285 -5.27 -2.75 -13.54
CA ILE A 285 -4.77 -1.37 -13.36
C ILE A 285 -3.29 -1.34 -12.96
N PHE A 286 -2.78 -2.46 -12.48
CA PHE A 286 -1.43 -2.60 -11.95
C PHE A 286 -0.45 -2.94 -13.08
N ILE A 287 0.80 -2.46 -12.97
CA ILE A 287 1.87 -2.77 -13.94
C ILE A 287 2.10 -4.29 -14.04
N VAL A 288 1.91 -5.00 -12.92
CA VAL A 288 1.94 -6.47 -12.89
C VAL A 288 0.72 -6.98 -12.13
N ASN A 289 0.09 -8.03 -12.69
CA ASN A 289 -1.05 -8.70 -12.07
C ASN A 289 -0.69 -9.15 -10.63
N PRO A 290 -1.42 -8.68 -9.60
CA PRO A 290 -1.15 -9.04 -8.22
C PRO A 290 -1.31 -10.54 -7.93
N VAL A 291 -2.24 -11.21 -8.63
CA VAL A 291 -2.51 -12.64 -8.47
C VAL A 291 -1.61 -13.44 -9.43
N HIS A 292 -0.72 -14.25 -8.87
CA HIS A 292 0.17 -15.09 -9.66
C HIS A 292 -0.62 -16.19 -10.39
N ASN A 293 -0.73 -16.09 -11.71
CA ASN A 293 -1.16 -17.21 -12.53
C ASN A 293 0.07 -17.82 -13.20
N ASN A 294 0.23 -19.14 -13.12
CA ASN A 294 1.33 -19.86 -13.79
C ASN A 294 1.36 -19.67 -15.33
N LEU A 295 0.30 -19.07 -15.89
CA LEU A 295 0.16 -18.74 -17.30
C LEU A 295 0.80 -17.40 -17.68
N ASP A 296 1.06 -16.49 -16.74
CA ASP A 296 1.57 -15.14 -17.03
C ASP A 296 3.08 -15.12 -17.36
N GLU A 297 3.82 -16.22 -17.14
CA GLU A 297 5.28 -16.31 -17.36
C GLU A 297 5.75 -17.40 -18.35
N SER A 298 4.83 -18.18 -18.91
CA SER A 298 5.20 -19.23 -19.86
C SER A 298 5.34 -18.69 -21.28
N GLU A 299 6.39 -19.11 -22.00
CA GLU A 299 6.71 -18.71 -23.38
C GLU A 299 5.97 -19.58 -24.44
N SER A 300 4.84 -20.19 -24.08
CA SER A 300 4.02 -20.96 -25.01
C SER A 300 3.07 -20.06 -25.79
N PHE A 301 2.79 -20.38 -27.06
CA PHE A 301 1.82 -19.64 -27.89
C PHE A 301 0.45 -19.48 -27.21
N PHE A 302 0.03 -20.49 -26.42
CA PHE A 302 -1.24 -20.47 -25.70
C PHE A 302 -1.19 -19.61 -24.41
N SER A 303 -0.07 -19.59 -23.69
CA SER A 303 0.09 -18.73 -22.50
C SER A 303 0.27 -17.26 -22.89
N ASP A 304 0.93 -17.02 -24.03
CA ASP A 304 0.97 -15.71 -24.67
C ASP A 304 -0.47 -15.21 -24.90
N ILE A 305 -1.37 -16.04 -25.45
CA ILE A 305 -2.76 -15.62 -25.72
C ILE A 305 -3.51 -15.23 -24.43
N PHE A 306 -3.40 -15.97 -23.32
CA PHE A 306 -4.18 -15.72 -22.10
C PHE A 306 -3.55 -14.78 -21.07
N SER A 307 -2.32 -14.28 -21.30
CA SER A 307 -1.65 -13.36 -20.38
C SER A 307 -2.26 -11.97 -20.43
N THR A 308 -2.51 -11.38 -19.26
CA THR A 308 -3.08 -10.01 -19.14
C THR A 308 -2.06 -8.91 -19.43
N HIS A 309 -0.77 -9.24 -19.50
CA HIS A 309 0.33 -8.37 -19.93
C HIS A 309 1.23 -9.14 -20.91
N PRO A 310 1.90 -8.48 -21.88
CA PRO A 310 2.95 -9.13 -22.65
C PRO A 310 4.07 -9.59 -21.71
N PRO A 311 4.79 -10.68 -22.04
CA PRO A 311 5.85 -11.20 -21.19
C PRO A 311 6.85 -10.11 -20.82
N ILE A 312 7.03 -9.86 -19.52
CA ILE A 312 7.94 -8.81 -19.02
C ILE A 312 9.35 -8.97 -19.62
N LYS A 313 9.80 -10.22 -19.84
CA LYS A 313 11.05 -10.54 -20.53
C LYS A 313 11.19 -9.87 -21.90
N LYS A 314 10.13 -9.84 -22.72
CA LYS A 314 10.16 -9.20 -24.05
C LYS A 314 10.31 -7.68 -23.92
N ARG A 315 9.63 -7.07 -22.95
CA ARG A 315 9.75 -5.62 -22.65
C ARG A 315 11.15 -5.27 -22.18
N ILE A 316 11.72 -6.06 -21.26
CA ILE A 316 13.11 -5.92 -20.81
C ILE A 316 14.07 -6.01 -22.00
N ALA A 317 13.91 -7.01 -22.87
CA ALA A 317 14.78 -7.17 -24.03
C ALA A 317 14.76 -5.95 -24.96
N ILE A 318 13.59 -5.38 -25.24
CA ILE A 318 13.46 -4.17 -26.06
C ILE A 318 14.14 -2.97 -25.39
N ALA A 319 13.91 -2.76 -24.08
CA ALA A 319 14.48 -1.63 -23.36
C ALA A 319 16.03 -1.74 -23.25
N VAL A 320 16.55 -2.96 -23.06
CA VAL A 320 17.99 -3.24 -23.03
C VAL A 320 18.63 -3.05 -24.41
N ASP A 321 17.94 -3.46 -25.49
CA ASP A 321 18.38 -3.23 -26.87
C ASP A 321 18.46 -1.73 -27.20
N MET A 322 17.46 -0.94 -26.77
CA MET A 322 17.50 0.53 -26.86
C MET A 322 18.67 1.16 -26.08
N ALA A 323 19.10 0.52 -25.00
CA ALA A 323 20.26 0.94 -24.20
C ALA A 323 21.60 0.42 -24.76
N HIS A 324 21.58 -0.40 -25.81
CA HIS A 324 22.75 -1.07 -26.39
C HIS A 324 23.54 -1.91 -25.38
N ILE A 325 22.84 -2.54 -24.43
CA ILE A 325 23.40 -3.40 -23.38
C ILE A 325 22.91 -4.84 -23.60
N ASN A 326 23.54 -5.83 -22.96
CA ASN A 326 23.02 -7.20 -22.88
C ASN A 326 22.30 -7.41 -21.54
N VAL A 327 21.20 -8.18 -21.54
CA VAL A 327 20.43 -8.51 -20.32
C VAL A 327 21.34 -9.07 -19.22
N LYS A 328 22.30 -9.93 -19.55
CA LYS A 328 23.23 -10.50 -18.56
C LYS A 328 24.08 -9.43 -17.89
N ASN A 329 24.61 -8.47 -18.66
CA ASN A 329 25.43 -7.39 -18.12
C ASN A 329 24.61 -6.51 -17.17
N MET A 330 23.36 -6.19 -17.53
CA MET A 330 22.43 -5.47 -16.66
C MET A 330 22.14 -6.24 -15.37
N GLU A 331 21.90 -7.55 -15.45
CA GLU A 331 21.69 -8.39 -14.26
C GLU A 331 22.92 -8.41 -13.34
N ASP A 332 24.12 -8.47 -13.92
CA ASP A 332 25.37 -8.47 -13.16
C ASP A 332 25.63 -7.10 -12.49
N GLU A 333 25.34 -5.98 -13.19
CA GLU A 333 25.38 -4.63 -12.60
C GLU A 333 24.37 -4.48 -11.46
N LEU A 334 23.14 -4.98 -11.62
CA LEU A 334 22.13 -4.96 -10.55
C LEU A 334 22.56 -5.77 -9.34
N LYS A 335 23.18 -6.93 -9.55
CA LYS A 335 23.73 -7.74 -8.44
C LYS A 335 24.82 -6.98 -7.70
N GLN A 336 25.76 -6.35 -8.42
CA GLN A 336 26.82 -5.55 -7.81
C GLN A 336 26.25 -4.35 -7.02
N LYS A 337 25.25 -3.64 -7.57
CA LYS A 337 24.56 -2.54 -6.87
C LYS A 337 23.70 -3.01 -5.68
N SER A 338 23.24 -4.26 -5.68
CA SER A 338 22.44 -4.86 -4.61
C SER A 338 23.25 -5.39 -3.43
N VAL A 339 24.58 -5.57 -3.61
CA VAL A 339 25.50 -5.76 -2.48
C VAL A 339 25.50 -4.44 -1.70
N PRO A 340 25.26 -4.43 -0.38
CA PRO A 340 25.00 -3.18 0.34
C PRO A 340 26.19 -2.23 0.17
N ALA A 341 26.00 -1.18 -0.64
CA ALA A 341 26.80 0.03 -0.51
C ALA A 341 26.66 0.45 0.96
N GLU A 342 27.79 0.50 1.67
CA GLU A 342 27.93 0.73 3.10
C GLU A 342 26.65 1.28 3.73
N ARG A 343 25.87 0.37 4.35
CA ARG A 343 24.72 0.76 5.18
C ARG A 343 25.23 1.86 6.09
N MET A 344 24.65 3.05 5.96
CA MET A 344 25.10 4.21 6.72
C MET A 344 25.12 3.79 8.19
N SER A 345 26.29 3.87 8.82
CA SER A 345 26.49 3.51 10.22
C SER A 345 25.35 4.11 11.03
N SER A 346 24.77 3.32 11.93
CA SER A 346 23.50 3.50 12.66
C SER A 346 23.39 4.74 13.55
N THR A 347 24.09 5.82 13.22
CA THR A 347 23.85 7.13 13.76
C THR A 347 22.61 7.63 13.04
N ILE A 348 21.48 7.59 13.75
CA ILE A 348 20.27 8.36 13.43
C ILE A 348 20.75 9.65 12.76
N GLN A 349 20.38 9.87 11.49
CA GLN A 349 20.67 11.15 10.85
C GLN A 349 19.94 12.19 11.70
N GLU A 350 20.70 12.83 12.59
CA GLU A 350 20.31 14.05 13.27
C GLU A 350 20.00 15.02 12.13
N VAL A 351 18.70 15.16 11.84
CA VAL A 351 18.16 16.40 11.30
C VAL A 351 18.86 17.48 12.09
N GLU A 352 19.69 18.31 11.43
CA GLU A 352 20.51 19.36 12.04
C GLU A 352 19.76 19.93 13.24
N GLN A 353 20.09 19.41 14.42
CA GLN A 353 19.52 19.90 15.65
C GLN A 353 20.17 21.26 15.82
N PRO A 354 19.41 22.33 16.15
CA PRO A 354 20.07 23.52 16.69
C PRO A 354 20.96 23.01 17.83
N GLU A 355 22.26 23.33 17.79
CA GLU A 355 23.27 22.87 18.76
C GLU A 355 22.62 22.86 20.15
N GLU A 356 22.40 21.66 20.72
CA GLU A 356 21.74 21.57 22.02
C GLU A 356 22.54 22.40 23.01
N ASP A 357 21.88 23.34 23.70
CA ASP A 357 22.49 24.12 24.76
C ASP A 357 23.17 23.16 25.75
N ARG A 358 24.50 23.25 25.84
CA ARG A 358 25.30 22.50 26.81
C ARG A 358 25.26 23.23 28.15
N TRP A 359 25.07 22.48 29.23
CA TRP A 359 24.89 23.05 30.56
C TRP A 359 25.94 22.56 31.54
N PHE A 360 26.25 23.41 32.50
CA PHE A 360 27.09 23.07 33.64
C PHE A 360 26.27 23.23 34.92
N ALA A 361 26.51 22.36 35.89
CA ALA A 361 25.83 22.35 37.18
C ALA A 361 26.82 22.12 38.31
N VAL A 362 26.61 22.78 39.46
CA VAL A 362 27.49 22.65 40.63
C VAL A 362 27.10 21.44 41.47
N ASP A 363 28.05 20.55 41.73
CA ASP A 363 27.85 19.37 42.58
C ASP A 363 27.82 19.70 44.09
N SER A 364 27.59 18.69 44.92
CA SER A 364 27.56 18.84 46.39
C SER A 364 28.90 19.23 47.02
N GLN A 365 30.00 19.18 46.25
CA GLN A 365 31.34 19.59 46.67
C GLN A 365 31.67 21.02 46.20
N GLY A 366 30.74 21.68 45.52
CA GLY A 366 30.93 23.04 45.00
C GLY A 366 31.72 23.10 43.69
N GLN A 367 31.90 21.97 42.99
CA GLN A 367 32.61 21.93 41.72
C GLN A 367 31.65 21.95 40.54
N TRP A 368 32.01 22.71 39.49
CA TRP A 368 31.27 22.74 38.24
C TRP A 368 31.46 21.42 37.49
N GLN A 369 30.37 20.74 37.23
CA GLN A 369 30.31 19.51 36.44
C GLN A 369 29.64 19.79 35.10
N GLY A 370 30.10 19.13 34.04
CA GLY A 370 29.58 19.29 32.68
C GLY A 370 30.66 19.13 31.61
N PRO A 371 30.36 19.39 30.33
CA PRO A 371 29.05 19.83 29.83
C PRO A 371 28.02 18.70 29.80
N PHE A 372 26.77 19.03 30.14
CA PHE A 372 25.63 18.13 30.11
C PHE A 372 24.63 18.57 29.04
N ALA A 373 24.08 17.61 28.31
CA ALA A 373 22.87 17.86 27.53
C ALA A 373 21.69 18.14 28.47
N PHE A 374 20.71 18.93 28.03
CA PHE A 374 19.55 19.28 28.84
C PHE A 374 18.83 18.03 29.42
N GLY A 375 18.70 16.97 28.62
CA GLY A 375 18.12 15.70 29.06
C GLY A 375 18.96 14.91 30.08
N GLN A 376 20.29 15.05 30.05
CA GLN A 376 21.17 14.39 31.03
C GLN A 376 21.05 15.02 32.40
N MET A 377 20.95 16.35 32.49
CA MET A 377 20.72 17.03 33.78
C MET A 377 19.43 16.57 34.44
N ALA A 378 18.38 16.31 33.66
CA ALA A 378 17.09 15.82 34.18
C ALA A 378 17.18 14.47 34.88
N ALA A 379 18.13 13.62 34.45
CA ALA A 379 18.31 12.29 34.97
C ALA A 379 19.21 12.24 36.22
N MET A 380 19.86 13.35 36.58
CA MET A 380 20.83 13.38 37.67
C MET A 380 20.14 13.60 39.03
N PRO A 381 20.25 12.65 39.97
CA PRO A 381 19.56 12.74 41.26
C PRO A 381 20.03 13.90 42.16
N TRP A 382 21.22 14.43 41.90
CA TRP A 382 21.83 15.50 42.69
C TRP A 382 21.49 16.90 42.17
N ILE A 383 20.86 17.02 41.00
CA ILE A 383 20.40 18.31 40.47
C ILE A 383 19.04 18.61 41.09
N THR A 384 18.99 19.70 41.85
CA THR A 384 17.81 20.17 42.57
C THR A 384 17.48 21.60 42.15
N ALA A 385 16.34 22.13 42.63
CA ALA A 385 16.00 23.55 42.43
C ALA A 385 17.12 24.49 42.87
N GLU A 386 17.85 24.14 43.91
CA GLU A 386 18.92 24.96 44.50
C GLU A 386 20.29 24.73 43.86
N THR A 387 20.39 23.91 42.82
CA THR A 387 21.64 23.71 42.09
C THR A 387 21.96 24.92 41.22
N TRP A 388 23.19 25.42 41.28
CA TRP A 388 23.67 26.49 40.40
C TRP A 388 23.95 25.94 39.00
N VAL A 389 23.50 26.64 37.97
CA VAL A 389 23.56 26.21 36.58
C VAL A 389 23.90 27.37 35.62
N HIS A 390 24.58 27.08 34.52
CA HIS A 390 24.78 28.01 33.40
C HIS A 390 24.90 27.27 32.06
N LYS A 391 24.72 27.97 30.93
CA LYS A 391 24.96 27.41 29.57
C LYS A 391 26.42 27.60 29.19
N GLU A 392 26.96 26.75 28.32
CA GLU A 392 28.36 26.80 27.84
C GLU A 392 28.72 28.15 27.22
N PHE A 393 27.79 28.77 26.50
CA PHE A 393 27.98 30.07 25.83
C PHE A 393 27.28 31.24 26.54
N ASP A 394 26.71 31.02 27.73
CA ASP A 394 26.08 32.07 28.55
C ASP A 394 26.78 32.15 29.91
N SER A 395 27.36 33.31 30.22
CA SER A 395 28.05 33.56 31.48
C SER A 395 27.10 33.73 32.68
N LYS A 396 25.78 33.71 32.44
CA LYS A 396 24.77 33.95 33.47
C LYS A 396 24.57 32.72 34.36
N VAL A 397 25.32 32.69 35.46
CA VAL A 397 25.15 31.74 36.56
C VAL A 397 23.89 32.09 37.36
N GLN A 398 22.98 31.12 37.49
CA GLN A 398 21.73 31.28 38.22
C GLN A 398 21.31 29.96 38.87
N TYR A 399 20.37 30.00 39.80
CA TYR A 399 19.80 28.77 40.35
C TYR A 399 18.91 28.07 39.32
N ALA A 400 18.86 26.75 39.36
CA ALA A 400 18.08 25.92 38.46
C ALA A 400 16.58 26.27 38.45
N TRP A 401 16.01 26.73 39.58
CA TRP A 401 14.63 27.24 39.64
C TRP A 401 14.44 28.61 38.96
N GLN A 402 15.48 29.44 38.86
CA GLN A 402 15.42 30.77 38.26
C GLN A 402 15.48 30.70 36.73
N ASN A 403 16.12 29.68 36.20
CA ASN A 403 16.20 29.45 34.77
C ASN A 403 14.89 28.83 34.24
N ASP A 404 14.23 29.49 33.29
CA ASP A 404 12.94 29.03 32.75
C ASP A 404 13.05 27.67 32.03
N ASP A 405 14.19 27.37 31.39
CA ASP A 405 14.44 26.09 30.72
C ASP A 405 14.52 24.96 31.74
N ILE A 406 15.34 25.12 32.79
CA ILE A 406 15.58 24.09 33.82
C ILE A 406 14.43 23.98 34.83
N ARG A 407 13.69 25.06 35.07
CA ARG A 407 12.51 25.06 35.96
C ARG A 407 11.49 24.01 35.53
N GLY A 408 11.26 23.84 34.22
CA GLY A 408 10.35 22.81 33.69
C GLY A 408 10.83 21.39 33.99
N LEU A 409 12.14 21.16 33.92
CA LEU A 409 12.81 19.88 34.17
C LEU A 409 12.69 19.44 35.64
N LEU A 410 12.85 20.35 36.59
CA LEU A 410 12.71 20.06 38.02
C LEU A 410 11.27 19.78 38.47
N GLN A 411 10.29 20.31 37.75
CA GLN A 411 8.86 20.11 38.04
C GLN A 411 8.29 18.82 37.43
N GLY A 412 9.12 17.94 36.85
CA GLY A 412 8.67 16.74 36.14
C GLY A 412 7.98 17.03 34.79
N ASN A 413 8.04 18.28 34.33
CA ASN A 413 7.55 18.77 33.05
C ASN A 413 8.75 19.02 32.11
N GLY A 414 9.64 18.04 32.01
CA GLY A 414 10.88 18.13 31.23
C GLY A 414 10.61 18.75 29.87
N ALA A 415 11.27 19.90 29.60
CA ALA A 415 11.22 20.71 28.40
C ALA A 415 9.96 20.56 27.53
N GLN A 416 9.14 21.61 27.48
CA GLN A 416 7.97 21.75 26.61
C GLN A 416 8.29 21.82 25.09
N HIS A 417 9.16 20.95 24.59
CA HIS A 417 9.50 20.85 23.17
C HIS A 417 9.08 19.50 22.56
N GLY A 418 8.45 18.61 23.34
CA GLY A 418 7.83 17.37 22.84
C GLY A 418 6.31 17.36 23.09
N ARG A 419 5.53 16.98 22.08
CA ARG A 419 4.05 16.95 22.17
C ARG A 419 3.52 15.86 23.11
N TYR A 420 4.33 14.84 23.40
CA TYR A 420 3.95 13.65 24.16
C TYR A 420 5.06 13.24 25.13
N SER A 421 4.67 12.60 26.24
CA SER A 421 5.61 12.06 27.25
C SER A 421 5.86 10.58 27.05
N CYS A 422 7.09 10.14 27.29
CA CYS A 422 7.48 8.74 27.26
C CYS A 422 6.70 7.93 28.32
N PRO A 423 6.06 6.82 27.94
CA PRO A 423 5.27 6.04 28.88
C PRO A 423 6.10 5.33 29.96
N ARG A 424 7.41 5.16 29.73
CA ARG A 424 8.33 4.43 30.62
C ARG A 424 9.04 5.33 31.64
N CYS A 425 9.56 6.48 31.19
CA CYS A 425 10.37 7.38 32.02
C CYS A 425 9.87 8.84 32.05
N ASN A 426 8.71 9.12 31.45
CA ASN A 426 8.03 10.42 31.43
C ASN A 426 8.79 11.59 30.77
N PHE A 427 9.96 11.34 30.17
CA PHE A 427 10.68 12.31 29.34
C PHE A 427 9.85 12.74 28.13
N ALA A 428 9.99 14.00 27.71
CA ALA A 428 9.39 14.48 26.47
C ALA A 428 9.94 13.69 25.27
N LEU A 429 9.04 13.24 24.39
CA LEU A 429 9.39 12.56 23.16
C LEU A 429 9.77 13.56 22.06
N LYS A 430 10.84 13.25 21.32
CA LYS A 430 11.34 14.06 20.21
C LYS A 430 10.93 13.44 18.87
N ASP A 431 10.59 14.26 17.89
CA ASP A 431 10.38 13.81 16.51
C ASP A 431 11.74 13.45 15.88
N VAL A 432 11.87 12.22 15.38
CA VAL A 432 13.07 11.75 14.65
C VAL A 432 12.66 11.00 13.38
N LEU A 433 13.61 10.86 12.45
CA LEU A 433 13.43 10.07 11.24
C LEU A 433 14.20 8.75 11.36
N TYR A 434 13.48 7.64 11.19
CA TYR A 434 14.07 6.30 11.11
C TYR A 434 13.60 5.65 9.82
N GLU A 435 14.53 5.15 8.99
CA GLU A 435 14.21 4.66 7.63
C GLU A 435 13.42 5.69 6.77
N GLY A 436 13.68 6.98 7.00
CA GLY A 436 12.96 8.08 6.35
C GLY A 436 11.50 8.26 6.79
N VAL A 437 11.08 7.58 7.85
CA VAL A 437 9.73 7.64 8.44
C VAL A 437 9.76 8.45 9.75
N PRO A 438 8.84 9.41 9.95
CA PRO A 438 8.76 10.18 11.19
C PRO A 438 8.16 9.36 12.33
N LEU A 439 8.91 9.25 13.43
CA LEU A 439 8.50 8.62 14.68
C LEU A 439 8.92 9.45 15.90
N TRP A 440 8.46 9.04 17.08
CA TRP A 440 8.80 9.70 18.34
C TRP A 440 9.82 8.88 19.12
N HIS A 441 10.95 9.48 19.46
CA HIS A 441 12.04 8.84 20.19
C HIS A 441 12.21 9.44 21.59
N CYS A 442 12.53 8.58 22.57
CA CYS A 442 12.83 8.99 23.93
C CYS A 442 14.33 8.98 24.21
N SER A 443 14.93 10.15 24.44
CA SER A 443 16.37 10.26 24.79
C SER A 443 16.73 9.63 26.14
N GLY A 444 15.76 9.40 27.03
CA GLY A 444 16.01 8.84 28.36
C GLY A 444 16.13 7.32 28.37
N CYS A 445 15.18 6.61 27.76
CA CYS A 445 15.15 5.14 27.74
C CYS A 445 15.46 4.52 26.37
N ALA A 446 15.74 5.35 25.36
CA ALA A 446 15.99 4.94 23.96
C ALA A 446 14.83 4.12 23.33
N GLY A 447 13.61 4.32 23.81
CA GLY A 447 12.41 3.69 23.24
C GLY A 447 11.78 4.53 22.12
N ASN A 448 11.03 3.86 21.25
CA ASN A 448 10.39 4.45 20.07
C ASN A 448 8.87 4.30 20.15
N LEU A 449 8.14 5.40 19.99
CA LEU A 449 6.68 5.41 19.82
C LEU A 449 6.36 5.60 18.34
N VAL A 450 5.66 4.64 17.75
CA VAL A 450 5.41 4.56 16.31
C VAL A 450 3.93 4.32 16.03
N GLU A 451 3.35 5.03 15.07
CA GLU A 451 2.02 4.70 14.56
C GLU A 451 2.05 3.35 13.85
N ARG A 452 1.09 2.47 14.15
CA ARG A 452 1.06 1.12 13.56
C ARG A 452 1.04 1.15 12.03
N SER A 453 0.40 2.15 11.44
CA SER A 453 0.32 2.30 9.99
C SER A 453 1.66 2.62 9.31
N LYS A 454 2.65 3.10 10.07
CA LYS A 454 4.00 3.42 9.59
C LYS A 454 4.97 2.22 9.67
N ILE A 455 4.63 1.18 10.45
CA ILE A 455 5.50 0.03 10.67
C ILE A 455 5.89 -0.66 9.37
N MET A 456 4.94 -0.92 8.46
CA MET A 456 5.27 -1.55 7.18
C MET A 456 6.25 -0.73 6.34
N ARG A 457 6.23 0.61 6.46
CA ARG A 457 7.19 1.48 5.77
C ARG A 457 8.61 1.26 6.31
N ILE A 458 8.72 1.18 7.63
CA ILE A 458 10.00 0.92 8.32
C ILE A 458 10.53 -0.47 7.94
N LEU A 459 9.68 -1.51 8.03
CA LEU A 459 10.11 -2.90 7.77
C LEU A 459 10.51 -3.16 6.32
N THR A 460 9.99 -2.39 5.36
CA THR A 460 10.28 -2.59 3.93
C THR A 460 11.53 -1.85 3.45
N ARG A 461 11.97 -0.83 4.18
CA ARG A 461 13.12 0.00 3.84
C ARG A 461 14.39 -0.55 4.47
N ARG A 462 15.53 -0.32 3.81
CA ARG A 462 16.84 -0.87 4.20
C ARG A 462 17.93 0.18 4.08
N GLN A 463 17.72 1.37 4.65
CA GLN A 463 18.69 2.47 4.61
C GLN A 463 19.71 2.39 5.73
N GLN A 464 19.31 1.93 6.92
CA GLN A 464 20.18 1.89 8.10
C GLN A 464 20.74 0.49 8.35
N GLY A 465 21.97 0.44 8.89
CA GLY A 465 22.57 -0.79 9.38
C GLY A 465 22.11 -1.13 10.79
N PHE A 466 22.32 -2.39 11.20
CA PHE A 466 22.03 -2.85 12.55
C PHE A 466 23.31 -2.86 13.40
N SER A 467 23.17 -2.58 14.70
CA SER A 467 24.26 -2.77 15.65
C SER A 467 24.50 -4.27 15.90
N ALA A 468 25.71 -4.62 16.35
CA ALA A 468 26.04 -6.01 16.70
C ALA A 468 25.11 -6.57 17.80
N GLU A 469 24.64 -5.72 18.72
CA GLU A 469 23.67 -6.07 19.76
C GLU A 469 22.32 -6.48 19.15
N VAL A 470 21.77 -5.66 18.23
CA VAL A 470 20.51 -5.93 17.53
C VAL A 470 20.59 -7.24 16.74
N GLU A 471 21.69 -7.45 16.00
CA GLU A 471 21.87 -8.70 15.25
C GLU A 471 21.91 -9.93 16.14
N GLN A 472 22.58 -9.84 17.30
CA GLN A 472 22.66 -10.95 18.26
C GLN A 472 21.27 -11.25 18.85
N MET A 473 20.52 -10.22 19.26
CA MET A 473 19.15 -10.37 19.76
C MET A 473 18.23 -11.00 18.72
N GLY A 474 18.28 -10.53 17.47
CA GLY A 474 17.51 -11.09 16.37
C GLY A 474 17.84 -12.57 16.08
N LYS A 475 19.13 -12.94 16.10
CA LYS A 475 19.57 -14.34 15.93
C LYS A 475 18.99 -15.24 17.02
N VAL A 476 18.99 -14.79 18.29
CA VAL A 476 18.41 -15.54 19.42
C VAL A 476 16.90 -15.73 19.26
N ILE A 477 16.16 -14.67 18.92
CA ILE A 477 14.70 -14.74 18.73
C ILE A 477 14.35 -15.71 17.58
N LYS A 478 15.09 -15.65 16.47
CA LYS A 478 14.90 -16.55 15.32
C LYS A 478 15.10 -18.03 15.69
N THR A 479 16.08 -18.34 16.54
CA THR A 479 16.24 -19.71 17.07
C THR A 479 15.10 -20.11 18.01
N THR A 480 14.65 -19.22 18.89
CA THR A 480 13.54 -19.49 19.82
C THR A 480 12.25 -19.82 19.08
N VAL A 481 11.90 -19.07 18.03
CA VAL A 481 10.71 -19.33 17.19
C VAL A 481 10.76 -20.73 16.56
N LYS A 482 11.91 -21.11 15.99
CA LYS A 482 12.09 -22.44 15.39
C LYS A 482 11.88 -23.55 16.42
N HIS A 483 12.40 -23.39 17.63
CA HIS A 483 12.22 -24.37 18.70
C HIS A 483 10.79 -24.39 19.27
N SER A 484 10.11 -23.23 19.35
CA SER A 484 8.73 -23.16 19.84
C SER A 484 7.70 -23.66 18.82
N GLN A 485 7.96 -23.54 17.51
CA GLN A 485 7.09 -24.13 16.47
C GLN A 485 7.15 -25.67 16.47
N ILE A 486 8.26 -26.26 16.93
CA ILE A 486 8.43 -27.71 17.11
C ILE A 486 7.77 -28.21 18.41
N SER A 487 7.58 -27.33 19.39
CA SER A 487 6.91 -27.61 20.67
C SER A 487 5.53 -26.94 20.70
N THR A 488 4.49 -27.62 20.20
CA THR A 488 3.10 -27.17 20.33
C THR A 488 2.64 -27.25 21.80
N LYS A 489 3.09 -26.31 22.64
CA LYS A 489 2.58 -25.96 23.99
C LYS A 489 3.53 -24.94 24.63
N ALA A 490 3.45 -23.69 24.22
CA ALA A 490 3.98 -22.58 25.01
C ALA A 490 3.16 -21.33 24.74
N GLY A 491 1.99 -21.25 25.39
CA GLY A 491 1.40 -19.94 25.68
C GLY A 491 2.33 -19.24 26.65
N GLY A 492 3.29 -18.48 26.13
CA GLY A 492 4.20 -17.67 26.93
C GLY A 492 3.39 -16.72 27.79
N SER A 493 3.42 -16.95 29.10
CA SER A 493 2.94 -16.00 30.10
C SER A 493 3.75 -14.73 29.95
N PHE A 494 3.16 -13.65 29.45
CA PHE A 494 3.72 -12.31 29.66
C PHE A 494 3.84 -12.15 31.17
N GLY A 495 5.07 -11.91 31.66
CA GLY A 495 5.29 -11.66 33.09
C GLY A 495 4.38 -10.52 33.56
N SER A 496 4.19 -10.38 34.87
CA SER A 496 3.42 -9.30 35.53
C SER A 496 4.07 -7.92 35.37
N ALA A 497 4.48 -7.57 34.15
CA ALA A 497 5.12 -6.33 33.80
C ALA A 497 4.11 -5.18 33.88
N GLN A 498 4.60 -4.03 34.32
CA GLN A 498 3.84 -2.81 34.45
C GLN A 498 3.27 -2.40 33.09
N LEU A 499 1.93 -2.39 32.97
CA LEU A 499 1.26 -1.93 31.75
C LEU A 499 1.45 -0.42 31.62
N PHE A 500 2.05 0.00 30.52
CA PHE A 500 2.24 1.41 30.19
C PHE A 500 0.92 2.09 29.81
N ASN A 501 0.78 3.37 30.12
CA ASN A 501 -0.35 4.17 29.64
C ASN A 501 0.00 4.87 28.32
N CYS A 502 -0.94 4.84 27.37
CA CYS A 502 -0.78 5.49 26.08
C CYS A 502 -0.55 7.01 26.24
N PRO A 503 0.51 7.59 25.66
CA PRO A 503 0.77 9.03 25.76
C PRO A 503 -0.34 9.92 25.17
N LEU A 504 -1.12 9.40 24.22
CA LEU A 504 -2.19 10.14 23.53
C LEU A 504 -3.53 10.10 24.27
N CYS A 505 -3.96 8.92 24.72
CA CYS A 505 -5.29 8.74 25.33
C CYS A 505 -5.28 8.35 26.81
N ARG A 506 -4.09 8.16 27.41
CA ARG A 506 -3.87 7.76 28.81
C ARG A 506 -4.49 6.42 29.22
N ARG A 507 -4.99 5.64 28.27
CA ARG A 507 -5.51 4.28 28.51
C ARG A 507 -4.36 3.27 28.57
N PRO A 508 -4.50 2.18 29.34
CA PRO A 508 -3.47 1.15 29.42
C PRO A 508 -3.23 0.52 28.03
N MET A 509 -1.96 0.36 27.70
CA MET A 509 -1.48 -0.34 26.51
C MET A 509 -1.48 -1.84 26.79
N ARG A 510 -1.67 -2.64 25.74
CA ARG A 510 -1.66 -4.09 25.83
C ARG A 510 -0.31 -4.61 25.37
N ARG A 511 0.41 -5.27 26.27
CA ARG A 511 1.62 -6.01 25.92
C ARG A 511 1.27 -7.28 25.15
N GLN A 512 1.91 -7.48 24.01
CA GLN A 512 1.77 -8.68 23.18
C GLN A 512 3.01 -8.85 22.28
N PHE A 513 3.15 -9.99 21.62
CA PHE A 513 4.12 -10.11 20.52
C PHE A 513 3.58 -9.42 19.26
N TYR A 514 4.48 -8.88 18.44
CA TYR A 514 4.11 -8.25 17.17
C TYR A 514 3.33 -9.21 16.26
N ASN A 515 3.85 -10.42 16.05
CA ASN A 515 3.12 -11.55 15.47
C ASN A 515 3.79 -12.89 15.88
N PHE A 516 3.29 -14.01 15.37
CA PHE A 516 3.85 -15.34 15.70
C PHE A 516 5.14 -15.69 14.93
N ASP A 517 5.46 -14.94 13.88
CA ASP A 517 6.69 -15.13 13.09
C ASP A 517 7.87 -14.33 13.69
N TYR A 518 7.55 -13.21 14.36
CA TYR A 518 8.47 -12.27 14.98
C TYR A 518 8.04 -12.06 16.43
N LEU A 519 8.60 -12.87 17.35
CA LEU A 519 8.35 -12.80 18.80
C LEU A 519 9.08 -11.60 19.43
N VAL A 520 8.85 -10.40 18.89
CA VAL A 520 9.27 -9.12 19.47
C VAL A 520 8.12 -8.62 20.34
N GLU A 521 8.39 -8.34 21.61
CA GLU A 521 7.40 -7.76 22.51
C GLU A 521 7.07 -6.33 22.07
N ILE A 522 5.80 -5.97 22.14
CA ILE A 522 5.32 -4.63 21.84
C ILE A 522 4.24 -4.24 22.85
N ASP A 523 4.17 -2.96 23.15
CA ASP A 523 3.04 -2.39 23.87
C ASP A 523 2.13 -1.65 22.86
N LEU A 524 0.90 -2.14 22.65
CA LEU A 524 -0.04 -1.60 21.66
C LEU A 524 -1.20 -0.86 22.32
N CYS A 525 -1.48 0.37 21.87
CA CYS A 525 -2.73 1.04 22.18
C CYS A 525 -3.79 0.78 21.08
N LEU A 526 -4.83 0.02 21.39
CA LEU A 526 -5.91 -0.30 20.43
C LEU A 526 -6.80 0.90 20.05
N TYR A 527 -6.77 1.99 20.83
CA TYR A 527 -7.61 3.17 20.58
C TYR A 527 -6.93 4.20 19.68
N CYS A 528 -5.61 4.39 19.86
CA CYS A 528 -4.83 5.35 19.09
C CYS A 528 -4.07 4.69 17.92
N ASP A 529 -4.05 3.36 17.85
CA ASP A 529 -3.30 2.58 16.86
C ASP A 529 -1.79 2.93 16.84
N ILE A 530 -1.22 3.10 18.03
CA ILE A 530 0.21 3.38 18.25
C ILE A 530 0.86 2.24 19.03
N ILE A 531 2.13 2.01 18.74
CA ILE A 531 2.96 0.97 19.34
C ILE A 531 4.14 1.65 20.02
N TRP A 532 4.41 1.23 21.26
CA TRP A 532 5.65 1.52 21.94
C TRP A 532 6.60 0.32 21.79
N PHE A 533 7.81 0.62 21.35
CA PHE A 533 8.96 -0.28 21.30
C PHE A 533 9.95 0.17 22.37
N ASP A 534 10.34 -0.75 23.24
CA ASP A 534 11.49 -0.55 24.10
C ASP A 534 12.79 -0.52 23.26
N LYS A 535 13.89 -0.17 23.92
CA LYS A 535 15.21 -0.04 23.28
C LYS A 535 15.52 -1.26 22.41
N ASN A 536 15.95 -1.02 21.18
CA ASN A 536 16.35 -2.02 20.18
C ASN A 536 15.22 -2.90 19.62
N GLU A 537 13.98 -2.87 20.14
CA GLU A 537 12.92 -3.78 19.70
C GLU A 537 12.46 -3.51 18.27
N LEU A 538 12.37 -2.23 17.87
CA LEU A 538 11.97 -1.83 16.52
C LEU A 538 13.02 -2.30 15.48
N GLU A 539 14.29 -2.11 15.80
CA GLU A 539 15.44 -2.48 14.99
C GLU A 539 15.56 -4.00 14.88
N VAL A 540 15.33 -4.74 15.98
CA VAL A 540 15.27 -6.20 15.98
C VAL A 540 14.12 -6.71 15.12
N LEU A 541 12.95 -6.08 15.19
CA LEU A 541 11.80 -6.44 14.35
C LEU A 541 12.13 -6.25 12.85
N GLN A 542 12.77 -5.14 12.49
CA GLN A 542 13.21 -4.89 11.12
C GLN A 542 14.27 -5.90 10.66
N PHE A 543 15.28 -6.18 11.49
CA PHE A 543 16.30 -7.18 11.21
C PHE A 543 15.69 -8.56 10.91
N LEU A 544 14.74 -9.00 11.75
CA LEU A 544 14.04 -10.28 11.55
C LEU A 544 13.24 -10.30 10.24
N TYR A 545 12.61 -9.19 9.88
CA TYR A 545 11.86 -9.04 8.64
C TYR A 545 12.79 -9.11 7.41
N GLU A 546 13.90 -8.37 7.41
CA GLU A 546 14.88 -8.38 6.31
C GLU A 546 15.48 -9.78 6.08
N GLN A 547 15.79 -10.48 7.17
CA GLN A 547 16.32 -11.84 7.13
C GLN A 547 15.32 -12.89 6.60
N HIS A 548 14.02 -12.62 6.71
CA HIS A 548 12.98 -13.49 6.15
C HIS A 548 12.76 -13.21 4.65
N ASP A 549 12.89 -11.96 4.24
CA ASP A 549 12.78 -11.53 2.84
C ASP A 549 13.96 -12.01 1.98
N GLU A 550 15.17 -12.10 2.54
CA GLU A 550 16.36 -12.66 1.85
C GLU A 550 16.29 -14.17 1.58
N LEU A 551 15.40 -14.91 2.26
CA LEU A 551 15.25 -16.36 2.10
C LEU A 551 14.21 -16.75 1.03
N LYS A 552 13.51 -15.77 0.46
CA LYS A 552 12.50 -15.93 -0.59
C LYS A 552 13.05 -15.49 -1.93
#